data_AF-A0A2N6KG12-F1
#
_entry.id   AF-A0A2N6KG12-F1
#
_cell.length_a   1.000
_cell.length_b   1.000
_cell.length_c   1.000
_cell.angle_alpha   90.00
_cell.angle_beta   90.00
_cell.angle_gamma   90.00
#
_symmetry.space_group_name_H-M   'P 1'
#
loop_
_entity.id
_entity.type
_entity.pdbx_description
1 polymer ?
#
loop_
_entity_poly.entity_id
_entity_poly.type
_entity_poly.pdbx_seq_one_letter_code
_entity_poly.pdbx_strand_id
1 'polypeptide(L)'
;MLLAQKREAQKYLQQISQELDADIFVFHAPMDSREVNYLIEKVRETRNTSSRKSNVALFLTTQGGDLNSAYRLARFLKKKYKKLILFIFWHCKSAGTLLSIASDEIVMSDSGELAGLRQKLSPNEAQTSFI
;
A
#
# COMPACT_ATOMS: atom_id res chain seq x y z
N MET A 1 0.13 6.53 26.30
CA MET A 1 -0.04 5.46 25.30
C MET A 1 -1.47 5.54 24.80
N LEU A 2 -1.69 6.01 23.56
CA LEU A 2 -3.04 6.15 23.02
C LEU A 2 -3.55 4.76 22.62
N LEU A 3 -4.05 4.00 23.59
CA LEU A 3 -4.94 2.87 23.33
C LEU A 3 -6.28 3.46 22.89
N ALA A 4 -6.37 3.92 21.65
CA ALA A 4 -7.66 4.28 21.07
C ALA A 4 -8.56 3.05 21.22
N GLN A 5 -9.67 3.21 21.93
CA GLN A 5 -10.65 2.12 22.03
C GLN A 5 -11.12 1.78 20.62
N LYS A 6 -11.38 0.50 20.33
CA LYS A 6 -11.81 0.04 18.99
C LYS A 6 -12.90 0.92 18.35
N ARG A 7 -13.86 1.39 19.16
CA ARG A 7 -14.95 2.28 18.73
C ARG A 7 -14.46 3.64 18.25
N GLU A 8 -13.47 4.20 18.93
CA GLU A 8 -12.89 5.50 18.59
C GLU A 8 -12.11 5.40 17.27
N ALA A 9 -11.29 4.36 17.12
CA ALA A 9 -10.59 4.09 15.87
C ALA A 9 -11.56 3.91 14.69
N GLN A 10 -12.65 3.16 14.90
CA GLN A 10 -13.69 2.98 13.88
C GLN A 10 -14.33 4.31 13.47
N LYS A 11 -14.61 5.20 14.43
CA LYS A 11 -15.15 6.53 14.16
C LYS A 11 -14.21 7.33 13.25
N TYR A 12 -12.93 7.41 13.59
CA TYR A 12 -11.97 8.17 12.78
C TYR A 12 -11.78 7.55 11.38
N LEU A 13 -11.68 6.22 11.28
CA LEU A 13 -11.58 5.55 9.98
C LEU A 13 -12.82 5.80 9.11
N GLN A 14 -14.01 5.84 9.71
CA GLN A 14 -15.24 6.15 8.97
C GLN A 14 -15.27 7.60 8.50
N GLN A 15 -14.82 8.54 9.33
CA GLN A 15 -14.67 9.95 8.95
C GLN A 15 -13.69 10.09 7.77
N ILE A 16 -12.50 9.51 7.87
CA ILE A 16 -11.49 9.53 6.80
C ILE A 16 -12.04 8.90 5.51
N SER A 17 -12.73 7.76 5.60
CA SER A 17 -13.33 7.09 4.44
C SER A 17 -14.40 7.94 3.76
N GLN A 18 -15.16 8.73 4.53
CA GLN A 18 -16.17 9.65 4.02
C GLN A 18 -15.53 10.87 3.36
N GLU A 19 -14.61 11.54 4.06
CA GLU A 19 -13.92 12.74 3.58
C GLU A 19 -13.14 12.49 2.28
N LEU A 20 -12.47 11.33 2.19
CA LEU A 20 -11.69 10.96 1.01
C LEU A 20 -12.50 10.24 -0.08
N ASP A 21 -13.78 9.93 0.17
CA ASP A 21 -14.59 8.97 -0.60
C ASP A 21 -13.77 7.72 -0.97
N ALA A 22 -13.16 7.09 0.03
CA ALA A 22 -12.15 6.05 -0.15
C ALA A 22 -12.43 4.76 0.65
N ASP A 23 -12.25 3.61 -0.01
CA ASP A 23 -12.15 2.32 0.66
C ASP A 23 -10.78 2.24 1.34
N ILE A 24 -10.74 1.91 2.64
CA ILE A 24 -9.52 1.93 3.44
C ILE A 24 -8.96 0.51 3.60
N PHE A 25 -7.68 0.34 3.30
CA PHE A 25 -6.93 -0.89 3.54
C PHE A 25 -5.64 -0.62 4.31
N VAL A 26 -5.24 -1.58 5.14
CA VAL A 26 -3.94 -1.59 5.82
C VAL A 26 -3.10 -2.72 5.24
N PHE A 27 -1.89 -2.40 4.80
CA PHE A 27 -0.92 -3.38 4.33
C PHE A 27 0.34 -3.25 5.16
N HIS A 28 0.50 -4.18 6.11
CA HIS A 28 1.65 -4.30 6.99
C HIS A 28 2.31 -5.67 6.77
N ALA A 29 3.08 -5.79 5.70
CA ALA A 29 3.70 -7.05 5.30
C ALA A 29 4.84 -6.83 4.28
N PRO A 30 5.72 -7.83 4.06
CA PRO A 30 6.55 -7.87 2.86
C PRO A 30 5.70 -7.85 1.59
N MET A 31 6.19 -7.22 0.52
CA MET A 31 5.52 -7.22 -0.78
C MET A 31 5.89 -8.45 -1.60
N ASP A 32 5.45 -9.61 -1.15
CA ASP A 32 5.51 -10.84 -1.94
C ASP A 32 4.16 -11.15 -2.61
N SER A 33 4.15 -12.15 -3.48
CA SER A 33 2.95 -12.50 -4.24
C SER A 33 1.80 -13.02 -3.37
N ARG A 34 2.06 -13.61 -2.20
CA ARG A 34 1.00 -14.13 -1.32
C ARG A 34 0.25 -12.96 -0.68
N GLU A 35 0.97 -12.06 -0.04
CA GLU A 35 0.40 -10.91 0.67
C GLU A 35 -0.30 -9.94 -0.30
N VAL A 36 0.32 -9.70 -1.46
CA VAL A 36 -0.31 -8.89 -2.52
C VAL A 36 -1.59 -9.55 -3.04
N ASN A 37 -1.60 -10.86 -3.30
CA ASN A 37 -2.80 -11.54 -3.76
C ASN A 37 -3.91 -11.49 -2.69
N TYR A 38 -3.56 -11.64 -1.41
CA TYR A 38 -4.51 -11.52 -0.31
C TYR A 38 -5.20 -10.13 -0.29
N LEU A 39 -4.42 -9.05 -0.40
CA LEU A 39 -4.98 -7.69 -0.49
C LEU A 39 -5.86 -7.53 -1.74
N ILE A 40 -5.45 -8.05 -2.89
CA ILE A 40 -6.24 -8.01 -4.13
C ILE A 40 -7.60 -8.68 -3.94
N GLU A 41 -7.66 -9.85 -3.30
CA GLU A 41 -8.93 -10.53 -3.03
C GLU A 41 -9.79 -9.72 -2.06
N LYS A 42 -9.21 -9.15 -0.99
CA LYS A 42 -9.96 -8.28 -0.06
C LYS A 42 -10.53 -7.06 -0.74
N VAL A 43 -9.78 -6.43 -1.64
CA VAL A 43 -10.28 -5.33 -2.46
C VAL A 43 -11.46 -5.79 -3.34
N ARG A 44 -11.39 -6.98 -3.95
CA ARG A 44 -12.51 -7.50 -4.76
C ARG A 44 -13.76 -7.75 -3.92
N GLU A 45 -13.60 -8.36 -2.75
CA GLU A 45 -14.69 -8.61 -1.80
C GLU A 45 -15.39 -7.29 -1.41
N THR A 46 -14.63 -6.28 -0.97
CA THR A 46 -15.16 -4.95 -0.60
C THR A 46 -15.91 -4.29 -1.77
N ARG A 47 -15.36 -4.39 -2.98
CA ARG A 47 -15.92 -3.79 -4.19
C ARG A 47 -17.23 -4.43 -4.68
N ASN A 48 -17.53 -5.65 -4.24
CA ASN A 48 -18.78 -6.35 -4.55
C ASN A 48 -19.94 -5.93 -3.63
N THR A 49 -19.70 -5.02 -2.67
CA THR A 49 -20.73 -4.49 -1.77
C THR A 49 -21.40 -3.23 -2.34
N SER A 50 -22.62 -2.92 -1.86
CA SER A 50 -23.41 -1.77 -2.32
C SER A 50 -22.82 -0.40 -1.95
N SER A 51 -21.85 -0.34 -1.04
CA SER A 51 -21.27 0.89 -0.49
C SER A 51 -19.87 1.21 -1.02
N ARG A 52 -19.57 0.83 -2.27
CA ARG A 52 -18.25 1.00 -2.87
C ARG A 52 -17.85 2.48 -2.96
N LYS A 53 -16.59 2.77 -2.64
CA LYS A 53 -16.03 4.11 -2.72
C LYS A 53 -15.36 4.36 -4.08
N SER A 54 -15.18 5.63 -4.45
CA SER A 54 -14.53 5.98 -5.72
C SER A 54 -13.02 5.83 -5.67
N ASN A 55 -12.44 6.05 -4.49
CA ASN A 55 -11.00 6.09 -4.25
C ASN A 55 -10.55 4.94 -3.35
N VAL A 56 -9.25 4.75 -3.22
CA VAL A 56 -8.66 3.84 -2.25
C VAL A 56 -7.60 4.56 -1.43
N ALA A 57 -7.64 4.34 -0.12
CA ALA A 57 -6.63 4.78 0.82
C ALA A 57 -5.88 3.55 1.37
N LEU A 58 -4.58 3.48 1.10
CA LEU A 58 -3.75 2.36 1.51
C LEU A 58 -2.74 2.82 2.55
N PHE A 59 -2.90 2.33 3.78
CA PHE A 59 -1.95 2.50 4.87
C PHE A 59 -0.84 1.47 4.70
N LEU A 60 0.29 1.92 4.17
CA LEU A 60 1.40 1.05 3.77
C LEU A 60 2.51 1.08 4.82
N THR A 61 2.93 -0.11 5.23
CA THR A 61 4.16 -0.34 5.96
C THR A 61 4.80 -1.62 5.46
N THR A 62 5.98 -1.52 4.88
CA THR A 62 6.64 -2.66 4.25
C THR A 62 8.16 -2.51 4.25
N GLN A 63 8.85 -3.63 4.46
CA GLN A 63 10.30 -3.73 4.28
C GLN A 63 10.67 -3.95 2.80
N GLY A 64 9.70 -3.87 1.89
CA GLY A 64 9.88 -4.13 0.46
C GLY A 64 9.61 -5.58 0.10
N GLY A 65 10.12 -6.02 -1.04
CA GLY A 65 9.83 -7.34 -1.58
C GLY A 65 10.03 -7.39 -3.09
N ASP A 66 9.15 -8.12 -3.76
CA ASP A 66 9.16 -8.30 -5.21
C ASP A 66 8.55 -7.09 -5.92
N LEU A 67 9.33 -6.48 -6.82
CA LEU A 67 8.89 -5.34 -7.63
C LEU A 67 7.73 -5.70 -8.56
N ASN A 68 7.65 -6.96 -9.04
CA ASN A 68 6.55 -7.39 -9.88
C ASN A 68 5.23 -7.43 -9.10
N SER A 69 5.28 -7.90 -7.85
CA SER A 69 4.13 -7.91 -6.94
C SER A 69 3.66 -6.48 -6.65
N ALA A 70 4.58 -5.54 -6.42
CA ALA A 70 4.25 -4.11 -6.30
C ALA A 70 3.60 -3.53 -7.55
N TYR A 71 4.18 -3.76 -8.72
CA TYR A 71 3.64 -3.29 -9.99
C TYR A 71 2.24 -3.86 -10.25
N ARG A 72 2.03 -5.16 -9.99
CA ARG A 72 0.73 -5.83 -10.12
C ARG A 72 -0.32 -5.20 -9.20
N LEU A 73 0.04 -4.94 -7.94
CA LEU A 73 -0.85 -4.27 -6.99
C LEU A 73 -1.21 -2.86 -7.46
N ALA A 74 -0.21 -2.05 -7.82
CA ALA A 74 -0.40 -0.68 -8.31
C ALA A 74 -1.35 -0.64 -9.51
N ARG A 75 -1.07 -1.46 -10.54
CA ARG A 75 -1.89 -1.55 -11.75
C ARG A 75 -3.32 -2.01 -11.44
N PHE A 76 -3.48 -2.97 -10.53
CA PHE A 76 -4.81 -3.43 -10.11
C PHE A 76 -5.60 -2.33 -9.41
N LEU A 77 -5.00 -1.63 -8.43
CA LEU A 77 -5.68 -0.55 -7.70
C LEU A 77 -6.05 0.62 -8.62
N LYS A 78 -5.11 1.07 -9.47
CA LYS A 78 -5.35 2.14 -10.48
C LYS A 78 -6.43 1.77 -11.50
N LYS A 79 -6.65 0.47 -11.76
CA LYS A 79 -7.75 0.01 -12.62
C LYS A 79 -9.11 0.02 -11.90
N LYS A 80 -9.13 -0.14 -10.58
CA LYS A 80 -10.36 -0.31 -9.80
C LYS A 80 -10.86 0.98 -9.16
N TYR A 81 -9.98 1.93 -8.91
CA TYR A 81 -10.26 3.18 -8.23
C TYR A 81 -9.84 4.38 -9.08
N LYS A 82 -10.48 5.52 -8.84
CA LYS A 82 -10.13 6.79 -9.50
C LYS A 82 -8.83 7.38 -8.94
N LYS A 83 -8.65 7.32 -7.62
CA LYS A 83 -7.48 7.84 -6.91
C LYS A 83 -6.89 6.78 -5.97
N LEU A 84 -5.57 6.62 -6.00
CA LEU A 84 -4.79 5.85 -5.03
C LEU A 84 -4.08 6.82 -4.08
N ILE A 85 -4.53 6.86 -2.83
CA ILE A 85 -3.94 7.67 -1.75
C ILE A 85 -3.10 6.73 -0.89
N LEU A 86 -1.79 6.98 -0.84
CA LEU A 86 -0.86 6.14 -0.09
C LEU A 86 -0.46 6.82 1.21
N PHE A 87 -0.79 6.18 2.32
CA PHE A 87 -0.44 6.64 3.66
C PHE A 87 0.82 5.91 4.15
N ILE A 88 1.86 6.67 4.49
CA ILE A 88 3.15 6.16 4.96
C ILE A 88 3.41 6.68 6.37
N PHE A 89 3.16 5.81 7.36
CA PHE A 89 3.35 6.13 8.77
C PHE A 89 4.63 5.55 9.38
N TRP A 90 5.34 4.71 8.62
CA TRP A 90 6.59 4.10 9.04
C TRP A 90 7.41 3.69 7.81
N HIS A 91 8.15 2.59 7.86
CA HIS A 91 8.98 2.14 6.76
C HIS A 91 8.18 1.76 5.50
N CYS A 92 8.60 2.33 4.38
CA CYS A 92 8.19 2.00 3.03
C CYS A 92 9.43 1.82 2.17
N LYS A 93 9.88 0.58 2.01
CA LYS A 93 11.16 0.27 1.34
C LYS A 93 10.98 -0.38 -0.03
N SER A 94 11.90 -0.10 -0.95
CA SER A 94 12.03 -0.72 -2.28
C SER A 94 10.70 -0.90 -3.02
N ALA A 95 10.11 -2.10 -3.05
CA ALA A 95 8.83 -2.38 -3.66
C ALA A 95 7.69 -1.43 -3.18
N GLY A 96 7.73 -0.99 -1.92
CA GLY A 96 6.81 0.03 -1.41
C GLY A 96 6.98 1.38 -2.09
N THR A 97 8.22 1.77 -2.39
CA THR A 97 8.56 3.00 -3.12
C THR A 97 8.05 2.97 -4.56
N LEU A 98 8.01 1.79 -5.19
CA LEU A 98 7.39 1.66 -6.50
C LEU A 98 5.88 1.95 -6.43
N LEU A 99 5.23 1.47 -5.37
CA LEU A 99 3.81 1.74 -5.14
C LEU A 99 3.57 3.22 -4.81
N SER A 100 4.48 3.89 -4.11
CA SER A 100 4.38 5.34 -3.84
C SER A 100 4.51 6.17 -5.11
N ILE A 101 5.41 5.81 -6.03
CA ILE A 101 5.52 6.48 -7.34
C ILE A 101 4.24 6.32 -8.17
N ALA A 102 3.58 5.16 -8.07
CA ALA A 102 2.33 4.91 -8.80
C ALA A 102 1.08 5.56 -8.14
N SER A 103 1.21 6.09 -6.92
CA SER A 103 0.12 6.72 -6.18
C SER A 103 -0.20 8.12 -6.70
N ASP A 104 -1.45 8.53 -6.53
CA ASP A 104 -1.92 9.87 -6.92
C ASP A 104 -1.66 10.90 -5.81
N GLU A 105 -1.53 10.45 -4.57
CA GLU A 105 -1.25 11.27 -3.41
C GLU A 105 -0.48 10.44 -2.38
N ILE A 106 0.53 11.06 -1.77
CA ILE A 106 1.28 10.49 -0.66
C ILE A 106 1.01 11.33 0.58
N VAL A 107 0.48 10.70 1.62
CA VAL A 107 0.34 11.30 2.96
C VAL A 107 1.37 10.64 3.86
N MET A 108 2.35 11.42 4.32
CA MET A 108 3.47 10.91 5.10
C MET A 108 3.51 11.58 6.47
N SER A 109 3.65 10.79 7.54
CA SER A 109 3.89 11.32 8.88
C SER A 109 5.35 11.72 9.08
N ASP A 110 5.62 12.41 10.18
CA ASP A 110 6.97 12.71 10.68
C ASP A 110 7.88 11.47 10.79
N SER A 111 7.28 10.32 11.10
CA SER A 111 7.94 9.02 11.25
C SER A 111 7.96 8.17 9.98
N GLY A 112 7.38 8.67 8.88
CA GLY A 112 7.32 7.96 7.60
C GLY A 112 8.68 7.95 6.91
N GLU A 113 9.05 6.83 6.30
CA GLU A 113 10.33 6.70 5.60
C GLU A 113 10.13 6.04 4.23
N LEU A 114 10.56 6.72 3.18
CA LEU A 114 10.70 6.15 1.84
C LEU A 114 12.17 5.78 1.59
N ALA A 115 12.45 4.49 1.38
CA ALA A 115 13.79 4.07 0.98
C ALA A 115 13.92 4.00 -0.55
N GLY A 116 15.15 4.12 -1.06
CA GLY A 116 15.41 4.01 -2.51
C GLY A 116 14.93 2.68 -3.12
N LEU A 117 14.57 2.72 -4.41
CA LEU A 117 14.27 1.53 -5.20
C LEU A 117 15.52 0.64 -5.29
N ARG A 118 15.42 -0.59 -4.81
CA ARG A 118 16.47 -1.61 -4.98
C ARG A 118 15.86 -2.90 -5.47
N GLN A 119 16.18 -3.27 -6.71
CA GLN A 119 15.86 -4.60 -7.21
C GLN A 119 16.66 -5.63 -6.42
N LYS A 120 15.99 -6.70 -5.98
CA LYS A 120 16.68 -7.87 -5.44
C LYS A 120 17.31 -8.61 -6.62
N LEU A 121 18.60 -8.41 -6.84
CA LEU A 121 19.36 -9.12 -7.87
C LEU A 121 19.40 -10.61 -7.52
N SER A 122 19.28 -11.47 -8.52
CA SER A 122 19.60 -12.88 -8.33
C SER A 122 21.10 -13.03 -8.02
N PRO A 123 21.51 -14.11 -7.34
CA PRO A 123 22.93 -14.35 -7.05
C PRO A 123 23.83 -14.28 -8.29
N ASN A 124 23.32 -14.70 -9.45
CA ASN A 124 24.05 -14.68 -10.71
C ASN A 124 24.21 -13.25 -11.28
N GLU A 125 23.21 -12.38 -11.11
CA GLU A 125 23.28 -10.99 -11.58
C GLU A 125 24.10 -10.10 -10.64
N ALA A 126 24.15 -10.44 -9.35
CA ALA A 126 24.98 -9.74 -8.37
C ALA A 126 26.48 -9.90 -8.65
N GLN A 127 26.91 -11.02 -9.25
CA GLN A 127 28.32 -11.24 -9.60
C GLN A 127 28.77 -10.45 -10.82
N THR A 128 27.88 -10.22 -11.79
CA THR A 128 28.20 -9.48 -13.04
C THR A 128 28.19 -7.96 -12.87
N SER A 129 27.66 -7.46 -11.76
CA SER A 129 27.49 -6.01 -11.51
C SER A 129 28.73 -5.31 -10.93
N PHE A 130 29.84 -6.05 -10.73
CA PHE A 130 31.11 -5.56 -10.19
C PHE A 130 32.30 -5.73 -11.16
N ILE A 131 32.02 -5.88 -12.46
CA ILE A 131 33.00 -5.88 -13.55
C ILE A 131 32.80 -4.62 -14.39
#